data_AF-A0A812UM59-F1
#
_entry.id   AF-A0A812UM59-F1
#
_cell.length_a   1.000
_cell.length_b   1.000
_cell.length_c   1.000
_cell.angle_alpha   90.00
_cell.angle_beta   90.00
_cell.angle_gamma   90.00
#
_symmetry.space_group_name_H-M   'P 1'
#
loop_
_entity.id
_entity.type
_entity.pdbx_description
1 polymer ?
#
loop_
_entity_poly.entity_id
_entity_poly.type
_entity_poly.pdbx_seq_one_letter_code
_entity_poly.pdbx_strand_id
1 'polypeptide(L)'
;MGRANPNSKLLNMALSGKVGQMDFYLRDGNFSTSAVNTLHEPTDWFNEHFPQISWQRETVKVQTMPLDSLAFYDVHAVDFLELDVQCHEYNVLQASIKILPTITIMQIEACLPPGMCKGTALYEDIRSLLTQRGFSLLATDAKPDSLLHPQDRCFDALFVNLTKEPTGALAALDVARGLDAR
;
A
#
# COMPACT_ATOMS: atom_id res chain seq x y z
N MET A 1 -17.71 21.71 -10.09
CA MET A 1 -17.80 20.38 -9.47
C MET A 1 -18.11 19.38 -10.57
N GLY A 2 -17.20 18.42 -10.84
CA GLY A 2 -17.42 17.39 -11.85
C GLY A 2 -18.62 16.50 -11.48
N ARG A 3 -19.34 15.99 -12.47
CA ARG A 3 -20.41 15.01 -12.24
C ARG A 3 -19.80 13.77 -11.58
N ALA A 4 -20.39 13.31 -10.48
CA ALA A 4 -20.01 12.04 -9.86
C ALA A 4 -20.18 10.91 -10.88
N ASN A 5 -19.15 10.07 -11.05
CA ASN A 5 -19.27 8.84 -11.82
C ASN A 5 -20.10 7.85 -10.97
N PRO A 6 -21.22 7.31 -11.48
CA PRO A 6 -22.08 6.41 -10.70
C PRO A 6 -21.37 5.13 -10.25
N ASN A 7 -20.26 4.77 -10.90
CA ASN A 7 -19.43 3.62 -10.57
C ASN A 7 -18.23 3.98 -9.67
N SER A 8 -18.23 5.17 -9.07
CA SER A 8 -17.19 5.62 -8.15
C SER A 8 -17.78 6.02 -6.80
N LYS A 9 -17.12 5.63 -5.72
CA LYS A 9 -17.50 6.00 -4.37
C LYS A 9 -16.29 6.49 -3.61
N LEU A 10 -16.35 7.74 -3.16
CA LEU A 10 -15.37 8.29 -2.24
C LEU A 10 -15.76 7.93 -0.82
N LEU A 11 -14.81 7.35 -0.09
CA LEU A 11 -14.96 6.99 1.30
C LEU A 11 -14.08 7.91 2.15
N ASN A 12 -14.68 8.67 3.07
CA ASN A 12 -13.95 9.60 3.94
C ASN A 12 -13.36 8.86 5.15
N MET A 13 -12.28 8.12 4.93
CA MET A 13 -11.65 7.24 5.90
C MET A 13 -10.20 6.98 5.53
N ALA A 14 -9.37 6.70 6.53
CA ALA A 14 -8.03 6.15 6.32
C ALA A 14 -8.06 4.62 6.50
N LEU A 15 -7.28 3.90 5.69
CA LEU A 15 -7.09 2.47 5.87
C LEU A 15 -6.15 2.21 7.04
N SER A 16 -6.49 1.29 7.93
CA SER A 16 -5.63 0.88 9.06
C SER A 16 -5.96 -0.53 9.54
N GLY A 17 -5.15 -1.07 10.45
CA GLY A 17 -5.41 -2.38 11.04
C GLY A 17 -6.62 -2.45 12.00
N LYS A 18 -7.24 -1.31 12.33
CA LYS A 18 -8.32 -1.23 13.32
C LYS A 18 -9.37 -0.17 12.98
N VAL A 19 -10.60 -0.43 13.43
CA VAL A 19 -11.68 0.56 13.43
C VAL A 19 -11.46 1.56 14.57
N GLY A 20 -11.59 2.86 14.30
CA GLY A 20 -11.53 3.88 15.33
C GLY A 20 -11.03 5.22 14.80
N GLN A 21 -10.33 5.97 15.65
CA GLN A 21 -9.65 7.19 15.24
C GLN A 21 -8.15 7.06 15.47
N MET A 22 -7.37 7.65 14.57
CA MET A 22 -5.92 7.77 14.71
C MET A 22 -5.48 9.19 14.41
N ASP A 23 -4.32 9.56 14.95
CA ASP A 23 -3.63 10.77 14.54
C ASP A 23 -3.16 10.65 13.10
N PHE A 24 -3.37 11.72 12.34
CA PHE A 24 -2.94 11.86 10.96
C PHE A 24 -2.02 13.07 10.87
N TYR A 25 -0.78 12.81 10.45
CA TYR A 25 0.26 13.81 10.31
C TYR A 25 0.09 14.47 8.96
N LEU A 26 -0.16 15.78 9.00
CA LEU A 26 -0.39 16.58 7.82
C LEU A 26 0.87 17.34 7.44
N ARG A 27 1.18 17.34 6.14
CA ARG A 27 2.13 18.29 5.59
C ARG A 27 1.61 19.73 5.74
N ASP A 28 2.53 20.64 5.99
CA ASP A 28 2.32 22.08 5.95
C ASP A 28 2.69 22.62 4.55
N GLY A 29 1.87 23.52 3.99
CA GLY A 29 2.13 24.19 2.71
C GLY A 29 1.32 23.72 1.47
N ASN A 30 1.64 24.33 0.33
CA ASN A 30 0.91 24.22 -0.94
C ASN A 30 1.20 22.88 -1.64
N PHE A 31 0.15 22.14 -2.02
CA PHE A 31 0.17 20.75 -2.54
C PHE A 31 0.89 20.53 -3.89
N SER A 32 1.60 21.53 -4.42
CA SER A 32 2.08 21.52 -5.80
C SER A 32 3.32 20.66 -6.06
N THR A 33 3.93 20.04 -5.03
CA THR A 33 5.22 19.34 -5.20
C THR A 33 5.28 17.91 -4.65
N SER A 34 4.40 17.51 -3.73
CA SER A 34 4.28 16.13 -3.21
C SER A 34 3.11 16.03 -2.22
N ALA A 35 2.31 14.98 -2.28
CA ALA A 35 1.14 14.77 -1.42
C ALA A 35 1.45 13.76 -0.29
N VAL A 36 2.34 14.13 0.64
CA VAL A 36 2.70 13.25 1.76
C VAL A 36 1.87 13.57 2.99
N ASN A 37 0.97 12.67 3.38
CA ASN A 37 0.32 12.65 4.69
C ASN A 37 0.31 11.21 5.17
N THR A 38 0.38 10.98 6.48
CA THR A 38 0.56 9.61 6.98
C THR A 38 -0.07 9.40 8.36
N LEU A 39 -0.45 8.16 8.64
CA LEU A 39 -0.90 7.71 9.97
C LEU A 39 0.29 7.40 10.91
N HIS A 40 1.50 7.34 10.39
CA HIS A 40 2.71 7.17 11.18
C HIS A 40 3.40 8.51 11.43
N GLU A 41 4.10 8.62 12.57
CA GLU A 41 4.91 9.79 12.85
C GLU A 41 6.06 9.89 11.83
N PRO A 42 6.22 11.03 11.13
CA PRO A 42 7.35 11.22 10.22
C PRO A 42 8.68 11.29 10.99
N THR A 43 9.78 10.93 10.32
CA THR A 43 11.13 11.04 10.89
C THR A 43 11.90 12.24 10.32
N ASP A 44 13.07 12.51 10.92
CA ASP A 44 14.03 13.51 10.42
C ASP A 44 14.56 13.21 9.01
N TRP A 45 14.32 12.00 8.49
CA TRP A 45 14.63 11.65 7.10
C TRP A 45 14.00 12.64 6.09
N PHE A 46 12.79 13.13 6.37
CA PHE A 46 12.18 14.16 5.55
C PHE A 46 12.97 15.45 5.55
N ASN A 47 13.51 15.88 6.70
CA ASN A 47 14.33 17.08 6.77
C ASN A 47 15.65 16.92 6.00
N GLU A 48 16.24 15.73 6.02
CA GLU A 48 17.51 15.41 5.36
C GLU A 48 17.38 15.29 3.83
N HIS A 49 16.31 14.65 3.35
CA HIS A 49 16.17 14.29 1.94
C HIS A 49 15.14 15.14 1.19
N PHE A 50 14.17 15.73 1.89
CA PHE A 50 13.09 16.54 1.35
C PHE A 50 12.86 17.80 2.21
N PRO A 51 13.87 18.67 2.40
CA PRO A 51 13.79 19.83 3.29
C PRO A 51 12.67 20.84 2.93
N GLN A 52 12.10 20.73 1.72
CA GLN A 52 10.92 21.47 1.28
C GLN A 52 9.59 20.95 1.86
N ILE A 53 9.60 19.81 2.54
CA ILE A 53 8.44 19.25 3.25
C ILE A 53 8.51 19.73 4.70
N SER A 54 7.54 20.55 5.09
CA SER A 54 7.26 20.89 6.49
C SER A 54 6.02 20.13 6.98
N TRP A 55 5.92 19.91 8.28
CA TRP A 55 4.78 19.26 8.91
C TRP A 55 3.98 20.25 9.74
N GLN A 56 2.66 20.09 9.76
CA GLN A 56 1.82 20.84 10.68
C GLN A 56 2.18 20.48 12.11
N ARG A 57 2.12 21.48 13.00
CA ARG A 57 2.42 21.28 14.42
C ARG A 57 1.41 20.35 15.10
N GLU A 58 0.15 20.41 14.68
CA GLU A 58 -0.94 19.62 15.22
C GLU A 58 -1.34 18.52 14.25
N THR A 59 -1.62 17.33 14.77
CA THR A 59 -2.25 16.25 14.01
C THR A 59 -3.75 16.48 13.91
N VAL A 60 -4.39 15.88 12.91
CA VAL A 60 -5.85 15.77 12.86
C VAL A 60 -6.28 14.35 13.19
N LYS A 61 -7.44 14.19 13.82
CA LYS A 61 -8.03 12.87 14.03
C LYS A 61 -8.80 12.45 12.80
N VAL A 62 -8.43 11.31 12.21
CA VAL A 62 -9.16 10.70 11.09
C VAL A 62 -9.80 9.40 11.52
N GLN A 63 -10.94 9.08 10.92
CA GLN A 63 -11.57 7.78 11.10
C GLN A 63 -10.78 6.72 10.34
N THR A 64 -10.53 5.59 10.99
CA THR A 64 -9.79 4.47 10.42
C THR A 64 -10.64 3.23 10.31
N MET A 65 -10.35 2.39 9.31
CA MET A 65 -10.92 1.06 9.22
C MET A 65 -10.03 0.07 8.45
N PRO A 66 -10.15 -1.24 8.71
CA PRO A 66 -9.51 -2.26 7.90
C PRO A 66 -10.16 -2.35 6.52
N LEU A 67 -9.38 -2.77 5.52
CA LEU A 67 -9.85 -2.99 4.15
C LEU A 67 -11.02 -3.99 4.09
N ASP A 68 -11.05 -4.95 5.02
CA ASP A 68 -12.18 -5.89 5.19
C ASP A 68 -13.53 -5.18 5.41
N SER A 69 -13.53 -3.91 5.82
CA SER A 69 -14.74 -3.09 6.00
C SER A 69 -15.40 -2.68 4.68
N LEU A 70 -14.73 -2.88 3.54
CA LEU A 70 -15.32 -2.70 2.21
C LEU A 70 -16.56 -3.58 1.99
N ALA A 71 -16.70 -4.67 2.75
CA ALA A 71 -17.91 -5.49 2.76
C ALA A 71 -19.17 -4.71 3.19
N PHE A 72 -19.06 -3.65 4.00
CA PHE A 72 -20.21 -2.77 4.34
C PHE A 72 -20.69 -1.94 3.15
N TYR A 73 -19.91 -1.90 2.07
CA TYR A 73 -20.19 -1.20 0.84
C TYR A 73 -20.46 -2.17 -0.32
N ASP A 74 -20.81 -3.42 -0.03
CA ASP A 74 -21.12 -4.47 -1.00
C ASP A 74 -19.92 -4.84 -1.90
N VAL A 75 -18.71 -4.59 -1.41
CA VAL A 75 -17.46 -4.98 -2.08
C VAL A 75 -16.94 -6.25 -1.40
N HIS A 76 -17.14 -7.38 -2.07
CA HIS A 76 -16.76 -8.71 -1.59
C HIS A 76 -15.64 -9.36 -2.41
N ALA A 77 -15.32 -8.80 -3.57
CA ALA A 77 -14.24 -9.22 -4.43
C ALA A 77 -13.60 -8.00 -5.09
N VAL A 78 -12.30 -8.07 -5.36
CA VAL A 78 -11.52 -6.98 -5.92
C VAL A 78 -10.67 -7.51 -7.06
N ASP A 79 -10.89 -7.02 -8.28
CA ASP A 79 -10.04 -7.42 -9.41
C ASP A 79 -8.68 -6.73 -9.34
N PHE A 80 -8.66 -5.47 -8.91
CA PHE A 80 -7.46 -4.66 -8.81
C PHE A 80 -7.48 -3.80 -7.56
N LEU A 81 -6.41 -3.87 -6.76
CA LEU A 81 -6.14 -2.96 -5.65
C LEU A 81 -4.87 -2.16 -5.95
N GLU A 82 -4.97 -0.85 -5.90
CA GLU A 82 -3.81 0.04 -5.75
C GLU A 82 -3.74 0.47 -4.28
N LEU A 83 -2.59 0.28 -3.65
CA LEU A 83 -2.36 0.61 -2.25
C LEU A 83 -1.14 1.52 -2.13
N ASP A 84 -1.43 2.82 -1.97
CA ASP A 84 -0.50 3.86 -1.54
C ASP A 84 -1.14 4.54 -0.33
N VAL A 85 -0.72 4.16 0.88
CA VAL A 85 -1.26 4.71 2.13
C VAL A 85 -0.18 5.39 2.95
N GLN A 86 0.94 5.69 2.30
CA GLN A 86 2.16 6.25 2.84
C GLN A 86 2.52 5.67 4.21
N CYS A 87 3.44 4.70 4.22
CA CYS A 87 4.06 4.11 5.41
C CYS A 87 3.18 3.13 6.19
N HIS A 88 1.90 2.96 5.85
CA HIS A 88 0.96 2.14 6.61
C HIS A 88 0.55 0.83 5.91
N GLU A 89 1.22 0.50 4.80
CA GLU A 89 0.83 -0.59 3.89
C GLU A 89 0.79 -1.93 4.62
N TYR A 90 1.82 -2.24 5.41
CA TYR A 90 1.89 -3.49 6.17
C TYR A 90 0.73 -3.64 7.15
N ASN A 91 0.37 -2.60 7.89
CA ASN A 91 -0.73 -2.65 8.86
C ASN A 91 -2.08 -2.88 8.19
N VAL A 92 -2.30 -2.25 7.03
CA VAL A 92 -3.49 -2.48 6.21
C VAL A 92 -3.54 -3.93 5.75
N LEU A 93 -2.48 -4.43 5.14
CA LEU A 93 -2.40 -5.79 4.60
C LEU A 93 -2.54 -6.86 5.69
N GLN A 94 -1.89 -6.67 6.84
CA GLN A 94 -1.91 -7.62 7.94
C GLN A 94 -3.34 -7.85 8.46
N ALA A 95 -4.12 -6.78 8.60
CA ALA A 95 -5.50 -6.82 9.08
C ALA A 95 -6.54 -7.21 8.02
N SER A 96 -6.15 -7.22 6.74
CA SER A 96 -7.02 -7.58 5.62
C SER A 96 -7.06 -9.10 5.46
N ILE A 97 -7.80 -9.80 6.32
CA ILE A 97 -7.81 -11.27 6.31
C ILE A 97 -8.85 -11.79 5.31
N LYS A 98 -10.00 -11.12 5.21
CA LYS A 98 -11.14 -11.61 4.42
C LYS A 98 -11.10 -11.13 2.98
N ILE A 99 -10.74 -9.87 2.75
CA ILE A 99 -10.76 -9.27 1.42
C ILE A 99 -9.50 -9.62 0.61
N LEU A 100 -8.35 -9.79 1.27
CA LEU A 100 -7.07 -10.03 0.61
C LEU A 100 -7.06 -11.27 -0.30
N PRO A 101 -7.62 -12.43 0.10
CA PRO A 101 -7.75 -13.60 -0.80
C PRO A 101 -8.64 -13.34 -2.03
N THR A 102 -9.50 -12.31 -1.97
CA THR A 102 -10.40 -11.94 -3.06
C THR A 102 -9.79 -10.93 -4.01
N ILE A 103 -8.57 -10.44 -3.76
CA ILE A 103 -7.85 -9.54 -4.66
C ILE A 103 -7.17 -10.37 -5.76
N THR A 104 -7.34 -9.98 -7.02
CA THR A 104 -6.68 -10.66 -8.16
C THR A 104 -5.28 -10.09 -8.42
N ILE A 105 -5.20 -8.78 -8.62
CA ILE A 105 -3.95 -8.03 -8.87
C ILE A 105 -3.84 -6.93 -7.82
N MET A 106 -2.63 -6.71 -7.31
CA MET A 106 -2.34 -5.67 -6.35
C MET A 106 -1.10 -4.88 -6.78
N GLN A 107 -1.23 -3.57 -6.89
CA GLN A 107 -0.10 -2.65 -6.95
C GLN A 107 0.09 -2.02 -5.56
N ILE A 108 1.34 -2.02 -5.08
CA ILE A 108 1.73 -1.33 -3.85
C ILE A 108 2.78 -0.30 -4.23
N GLU A 109 2.54 0.96 -3.86
CA GLU A 109 3.55 1.99 -3.75
C GLU A 109 3.84 2.16 -2.26
N ALA A 110 5.10 1.98 -1.84
CA ALA A 110 5.46 2.18 -0.45
C ALA A 110 6.86 2.73 -0.30
N CYS A 111 7.02 3.60 0.70
CA CYS A 111 8.32 4.07 1.15
C CYS A 111 8.58 3.69 2.61
N LEU A 112 9.57 2.83 2.84
CA LEU A 112 9.73 2.05 4.07
C LEU A 112 11.03 2.41 4.83
N PRO A 113 11.28 1.83 6.03
CA PRO A 113 12.47 2.14 6.84
C PRO A 113 13.78 1.95 6.06
N PRO A 114 14.87 2.63 6.47
CA PRO A 114 15.02 3.32 7.75
C PRO A 114 14.51 4.77 7.80
N GLY A 115 13.66 5.20 6.86
CA GLY A 115 13.37 6.62 6.65
C GLY A 115 12.01 7.08 7.14
N MET A 116 11.09 7.24 6.18
CA MET A 116 10.07 8.28 6.20
C MET A 116 9.24 8.32 7.47
N CYS A 117 8.89 7.17 8.03
CA CYS A 117 7.99 7.10 9.16
C CYS A 117 8.50 6.14 10.25
N LYS A 118 8.23 6.48 11.50
CA LYS A 118 8.62 5.67 12.67
C LYS A 118 7.82 4.37 12.72
N GLY A 119 8.52 3.27 13.03
CA GLY A 119 7.90 1.98 13.35
C GLY A 119 7.19 1.32 12.18
N THR A 120 7.57 1.63 10.94
CA THR A 120 7.03 0.99 9.75
C THR A 120 7.75 -0.33 9.46
N ALA A 121 7.09 -1.21 8.71
CA ALA A 121 7.64 -2.51 8.32
C ALA A 121 8.62 -2.35 7.15
N LEU A 122 9.53 -3.31 6.98
CA LEU A 122 10.45 -3.35 5.84
C LEU A 122 9.77 -3.89 4.59
N TYR A 123 10.39 -3.66 3.42
CA TYR A 123 9.93 -4.25 2.16
C TYR A 123 9.77 -5.78 2.27
N GLU A 124 10.77 -6.45 2.86
CA GLU A 124 10.74 -7.90 3.03
C GLU A 124 9.61 -8.37 3.95
N ASP A 125 9.15 -7.56 4.90
CA ASP A 125 8.01 -7.90 5.75
C ASP A 125 6.71 -7.90 4.94
N ILE A 126 6.51 -6.89 4.08
CA ILE A 126 5.37 -6.81 3.16
C ILE A 126 5.42 -7.98 2.15
N ARG A 127 6.57 -8.20 1.52
CA ARG A 127 6.75 -9.28 0.54
C ARG A 127 6.50 -10.64 1.17
N SER A 128 7.03 -10.88 2.37
CA SER A 128 6.82 -12.13 3.11
C SER A 128 5.35 -12.34 3.46
N LEU A 129 4.68 -11.29 3.96
CA LEU A 129 3.26 -11.34 4.28
C LEU A 129 2.42 -11.69 3.04
N LEU A 130 2.63 -11.00 1.93
CA LEU A 130 1.86 -11.24 0.69
C LEU A 130 2.12 -12.63 0.11
N THR A 131 3.38 -13.08 0.14
CA THR A 131 3.74 -14.44 -0.30
C THR A 131 3.02 -15.51 0.52
N GLN A 132 3.00 -15.35 1.86
CA GLN A 132 2.24 -16.25 2.76
C GLN A 132 0.73 -16.22 2.50
N ARG A 133 0.22 -15.15 1.91
CA ARG A 133 -1.21 -14.97 1.57
C ARG A 133 -1.53 -15.37 0.12
N GLY A 134 -0.60 -16.04 -0.57
CA GLY A 134 -0.84 -16.60 -1.90
C GLY A 134 -0.55 -15.66 -3.07
N PHE A 135 0.05 -14.50 -2.79
CA PHE A 135 0.50 -13.59 -3.83
C PHE A 135 1.90 -13.93 -4.31
N SER A 136 2.17 -13.63 -5.57
CA SER A 136 3.51 -13.70 -6.15
C SER A 136 3.87 -12.38 -6.79
N LEU A 137 5.09 -11.94 -6.56
CA LEU A 137 5.64 -10.73 -7.16
C LEU A 137 5.76 -10.92 -8.67
N LEU A 138 5.12 -10.05 -9.45
CA LEU A 138 5.14 -10.05 -10.91
C LEU A 138 6.17 -9.08 -11.47
N ALA A 139 6.18 -7.86 -10.95
CA ALA A 139 7.13 -6.83 -11.32
C ALA A 139 7.42 -5.94 -10.12
N THR A 140 8.63 -5.40 -10.07
CA THR A 140 8.97 -4.32 -9.15
C THR A 140 10.08 -3.48 -9.77
N ASP A 141 10.10 -2.20 -9.45
CA ASP A 141 11.23 -1.32 -9.74
C ASP A 141 12.32 -1.40 -8.64
N ALA A 142 12.08 -2.17 -7.58
CA ALA A 142 13.09 -2.49 -6.58
C ALA A 142 14.25 -3.28 -7.22
N LYS A 143 15.48 -2.77 -7.11
CA LYS A 143 16.65 -3.36 -7.77
C LYS A 143 17.12 -4.64 -7.05
N PRO A 144 17.27 -5.78 -7.75
CA PRO A 144 17.54 -7.09 -7.12
C PRO A 144 18.93 -7.24 -6.47
N ASP A 145 19.95 -6.50 -6.93
CA ASP A 145 21.29 -6.51 -6.31
C ASP A 145 21.45 -5.48 -5.19
N SER A 146 20.42 -4.67 -4.94
CA SER A 146 20.31 -3.89 -3.72
C SER A 146 19.39 -4.62 -2.76
N LEU A 147 19.98 -5.30 -1.77
CA LEU A 147 19.40 -5.20 -0.43
C LEU A 147 19.34 -3.69 -0.16
N LEU A 148 18.21 -3.06 -0.49
CA LEU A 148 17.98 -1.64 -0.75
C LEU A 148 19.15 -0.79 -0.25
N HIS A 149 19.88 -0.13 -1.16
CA HIS A 149 20.82 0.89 -0.72
C HIS A 149 20.04 1.76 0.26
N PRO A 150 20.56 2.15 1.44
CA PRO A 150 19.79 2.87 2.45
C PRO A 150 19.17 4.19 1.98
N GLN A 151 19.23 4.54 0.70
CA GLN A 151 18.68 5.73 0.08
C GLN A 151 17.56 5.40 -0.93
N ASP A 152 17.45 4.15 -1.43
CA ASP A 152 16.43 3.70 -2.37
C ASP A 152 15.27 3.04 -1.58
N ARG A 153 14.50 3.87 -0.85
CA ARG A 153 13.53 3.42 0.18
C ARG A 153 12.08 3.30 -0.31
N CYS A 154 11.81 3.69 -1.55
CA CYS A 154 10.49 3.67 -2.17
C CYS A 154 10.47 2.65 -3.31
N PHE A 155 9.35 1.96 -3.48
CA PHE A 155 9.17 1.01 -4.57
C PHE A 155 7.73 0.98 -5.04
N ASP A 156 7.57 0.65 -6.31
CA ASP A 156 6.36 0.10 -6.89
C ASP A 156 6.52 -1.42 -7.02
N ALA A 157 5.52 -2.15 -6.55
CA ALA A 157 5.48 -3.60 -6.71
C ALA A 157 4.10 -4.06 -7.16
N LEU A 158 4.09 -4.88 -8.22
CA LEU A 158 2.91 -5.52 -8.75
C LEU A 158 2.89 -6.98 -8.31
N PHE A 159 1.84 -7.37 -7.61
CA PHE A 159 1.59 -8.73 -7.14
C PHE A 159 0.36 -9.32 -7.80
N VAL A 160 0.38 -10.64 -7.96
CA VAL A 160 -0.74 -11.43 -8.50
C VAL A 160 -1.10 -12.54 -7.54
N ASN A 161 -2.40 -12.74 -7.28
CA ASN A 161 -2.89 -13.80 -6.41
C ASN A 161 -2.99 -15.13 -7.18
N LEU A 162 -2.13 -16.08 -6.86
CA LEU A 162 -2.07 -17.40 -7.53
C LEU A 162 -3.03 -18.43 -6.95
N THR A 163 -3.69 -18.12 -5.84
CA THR A 163 -4.71 -19.03 -5.26
C THR A 163 -6.04 -18.94 -6.00
N LYS A 164 -6.21 -17.95 -6.86
CA LYS A 164 -7.37 -17.85 -7.73
C LYS A 164 -7.17 -18.73 -8.95
N GLU A 165 -8.21 -19.46 -9.33
CA GLU A 165 -8.24 -20.22 -10.58
C GLU A 165 -7.80 -19.32 -11.73
N PRO A 166 -6.67 -19.64 -12.39
CA PRO A 166 -6.14 -18.78 -13.42
C PRO A 166 -7.09 -18.81 -14.62
N THR A 167 -7.75 -17.69 -14.87
CA THR A 167 -8.58 -17.48 -16.06
C THR A 167 -7.95 -16.39 -16.93
N GLY A 168 -8.06 -16.55 -18.26
CA GLY A 168 -7.54 -15.56 -19.22
C GLY A 168 -6.04 -15.30 -19.07
N ALA A 169 -5.67 -14.04 -18.83
CA ALA A 169 -4.27 -13.59 -18.76
C ALA A 169 -3.47 -14.22 -17.60
N LEU A 170 -4.13 -14.58 -16.51
CA LEU A 170 -3.47 -15.24 -15.36
C LEU A 170 -3.03 -16.66 -15.71
N ALA A 171 -3.81 -17.36 -16.54
CA ALA A 171 -3.42 -18.68 -17.04
C ALA A 171 -2.17 -18.61 -17.92
N ALA A 172 -2.05 -17.56 -18.73
CA ALA A 172 -0.84 -17.35 -19.53
C ALA A 172 0.39 -17.07 -18.66
N LEU A 173 0.22 -16.32 -17.55
CA LEU A 173 1.28 -16.03 -16.58
C LEU A 173 1.74 -17.28 -15.82
N ASP A 174 0.81 -18.12 -15.36
CA ASP A 174 1.14 -19.36 -14.67
C ASP A 174 1.87 -20.35 -15.59
N VAL A 175 1.45 -20.45 -16.84
CA VAL A 175 2.15 -21.25 -17.86
C VAL A 175 3.57 -20.72 -18.08
N ALA A 176 3.76 -19.41 -18.22
CA ALA A 176 5.08 -18.82 -18.40
C ALA A 176 6.01 -19.08 -17.21
N ARG A 177 5.52 -18.93 -15.97
CA ARG A 177 6.31 -19.21 -14.76
C ARG A 177 6.64 -20.69 -14.59
N GLY A 178 5.74 -21.59 -14.98
CA GLY A 178 6.00 -23.03 -14.99
C GLY A 178 7.05 -23.48 -16.00
N LEU A 179 7.34 -22.66 -17.01
CA LEU A 179 8.40 -22.90 -18.00
C LEU A 179 9.77 -22.38 -17.51
N ASP A 180 9.82 -21.27 -16.77
CA ASP A 180 11.05 -20.72 -16.20
C ASP A 180 11.60 -21.53 -14.99
N ALA A 181 10.77 -22.36 -14.37
CA ALA A 181 11.14 -23.19 -13.22
C ALA A 181 11.70 -24.60 -13.59
N ARG A 182 12.01 -24.86 -14.87
CA ARG A 182 12.59 -26.12 -15.38
C ARG A 182 13.97 -25.88 -15.97
#